data_AF-A0A553CU28-F1
#
_entry.id   AF-A0A553CU28-F1
#
_cell.length_a   1.000
_cell.length_b   1.000
_cell.length_c   1.000
_cell.angle_alpha   90.00
_cell.angle_beta   90.00
_cell.angle_gamma   90.00
#
_symmetry.space_group_name_H-M   'P 1'
#
loop_
_entity.id
_entity.type
_entity.pdbx_description
1 polymer ?
#
loop_
_entity_poly.entity_id
_entity_poly.type
_entity_poly.pdbx_seq_one_letter_code
_entity_poly.pdbx_strand_id
1 'polypeptide(L)' 'MNIELEKSELLKLLSETNDESIIASIKKIFKTKKKDFWDELTEEQQDILNESLEQYERGEYSSFDEFIKPHL' A
#
# COMPACT_ATOMS: atom_id res chain seq x y z
N MET A 1 -4.80 -23.05 10.20
CA MET A 1 -5.42 -22.65 8.92
C MET A 1 -4.69 -23.37 7.79
N ASN A 2 -5.40 -24.14 6.97
CA ASN A 2 -4.81 -24.79 5.80
C ASN A 2 -5.06 -23.92 4.58
N ILE A 3 -4.04 -23.17 4.16
CA ILE A 3 -4.16 -22.16 3.10
C ILE A 3 -4.63 -22.77 1.77
N GLU A 4 -4.24 -24.01 1.47
CA GLU A 4 -4.63 -24.67 0.21
C GLU A 4 -6.10 -25.08 0.21
N LEU A 5 -6.63 -25.51 1.37
CA LEU A 5 -8.05 -25.79 1.53
C LEU A 5 -8.89 -24.51 1.36
N GLU A 6 -8.51 -23.43 2.03
CA GLU A 6 -9.17 -22.12 1.97
C GLU A 6 -9.21 -21.56 0.53
N LYS A 7 -8.11 -21.69 -0.21
CA LYS A 7 -8.06 -21.30 -1.63
C LYS A 7 -9.06 -22.10 -2.47
N SER A 8 -9.14 -23.41 -2.25
CA SER A 8 -10.08 -24.27 -2.98
C SER A 8 -11.53 -23.90 -2.69
N GLU A 9 -11.85 -23.57 -1.44
CA GLU A 9 -13.20 -23.14 -1.06
C GLU A 9 -13.57 -21.78 -1.69
N LEU A 10 -12.64 -20.83 -1.70
CA LEU A 10 -12.84 -19.54 -2.37
C LEU A 10 -13.05 -19.68 -3.88
N LEU A 11 -12.29 -20.57 -4.55
CA LEU A 11 -12.48 -20.86 -5.98
C LEU A 11 -13.86 -21.44 -6.27
N LYS A 12 -14.37 -22.31 -5.40
CA LYS A 12 -15.70 -22.89 -5.54
C LYS A 12 -16.79 -21.80 -5.43
N LEU A 13 -16.73 -20.96 -4.40
CA LEU A 13 -17.67 -19.85 -4.22
C LEU A 13 -17.65 -18.87 -5.41
N LEU A 14 -16.46 -18.58 -5.94
CA LEU A 14 -16.29 -17.74 -7.13
C LEU A 14 -16.87 -18.37 -8.40
N SER A 15 -16.79 -19.69 -8.53
CA SER A 15 -17.35 -20.41 -9.69
C SER A 15 -18.87 -20.53 -9.64
N GLU A 16 -19.47 -20.50 -8.45
CA GLU A 16 -20.91 -20.67 -8.26
C GLU A 16 -21.67 -19.34 -8.27
N THR A 17 -21.00 -18.22 -8.00
CA THR A 17 -21.65 -16.89 -8.00
C THR A 17 -21.77 -16.29 -9.40
N ASN A 18 -22.94 -15.70 -9.67
CA ASN A 18 -23.19 -14.85 -10.83
C ASN A 18 -23.32 -13.36 -10.44
N ASP A 19 -23.08 -13.02 -9.18
CA ASP A 19 -23.14 -11.65 -8.70
C ASP A 19 -21.91 -10.86 -9.20
N GLU A 20 -22.13 -10.03 -10.22
CA GLU A 20 -21.10 -9.20 -10.83
C GLU A 20 -20.42 -8.26 -9.82
N SER A 21 -21.12 -7.81 -8.77
CA SER A 21 -20.57 -6.90 -7.77
C SER A 21 -19.53 -7.59 -6.88
N ILE A 22 -19.77 -8.86 -6.53
CA ILE A 22 -18.83 -9.69 -5.77
C ILE A 22 -17.58 -9.96 -6.61
N ILE A 23 -17.75 -10.36 -7.87
CA ILE A 23 -16.65 -10.64 -8.79
C ILE A 23 -15.79 -9.38 -9.01
N ALA A 24 -16.42 -8.22 -9.22
CA ALA A 24 -15.72 -6.95 -9.40
C ALA A 24 -14.92 -6.55 -8.16
N SER A 25 -15.49 -6.72 -6.96
CA SER A 25 -14.83 -6.41 -5.69
C SER A 25 -13.59 -7.28 -5.46
N ILE A 26 -13.68 -8.58 -5.73
CA ILE A 26 -12.54 -9.51 -5.60
C ILE A 26 -11.44 -9.16 -6.62
N LYS A 27 -11.80 -8.86 -7.87
CA LYS A 27 -10.85 -8.37 -8.88
C LYS A 27 -10.15 -7.09 -8.42
N LYS A 28 -10.86 -6.16 -7.77
CA LYS A 28 -10.28 -4.94 -7.23
C LYS A 28 -9.24 -5.25 -6.17
N ILE A 29 -9.53 -6.14 -5.21
CA ILE A 29 -8.60 -6.54 -4.14
C ILE A 29 -7.28 -7.09 -4.72
N PHE A 30 -7.35 -7.93 -5.76
CA PHE A 30 -6.15 -8.47 -6.41
C PHE A 30 -5.41 -7.44 -7.28
N LYS A 31 -6.11 -6.43 -7.82
CA LYS A 31 -5.50 -5.32 -8.57
C LYS A 31 -4.87 -4.27 -7.66
N THR A 32 -5.50 -3.93 -6.53
CA THR A 32 -4.95 -2.96 -5.56
C THR A 32 -3.71 -3.52 -4.87
N LYS A 33 -3.57 -4.85 -4.74
CA LYS A 33 -2.32 -5.46 -4.30
C LYS A 33 -1.17 -5.35 -5.32
N LYS A 34 -1.41 -4.89 -6.55
CA LYS A 34 -0.40 -4.74 -7.60
C LYS A 34 0.12 -3.32 -7.83
N LYS A 35 -0.55 -2.30 -7.27
CA LYS A 35 -0.01 -0.94 -7.25
C LYS A 35 0.55 -0.72 -5.86
N ASP A 36 1.86 -0.66 -5.77
CA ASP A 36 2.49 -0.14 -4.56
C ASP A 36 2.11 1.35 -4.46
N PHE A 37 1.98 1.91 -3.25
CA PHE A 37 1.67 3.34 -3.12
C PHE A 37 2.74 4.19 -3.83
N TRP A 38 3.95 3.66 -3.94
CA TRP A 38 5.06 4.19 -4.72
C TRP A 38 4.69 4.46 -6.19
N ASP A 39 3.93 3.55 -6.82
CA ASP A 39 3.48 3.66 -8.21
C ASP A 39 2.36 4.69 -8.41
N GLU A 40 1.85 5.27 -7.32
CA GLU A 40 0.83 6.32 -7.32
C GLU A 40 1.41 7.73 -7.09
N LEU A 41 2.69 7.81 -6.74
CA LEU A 41 3.41 9.08 -6.56
C LEU A 41 3.82 9.69 -7.90
N THR A 42 3.78 11.02 -8.00
CA THR A 42 4.42 11.73 -9.11
C THR A 42 5.94 11.59 -9.03
N GLU A 43 6.65 11.82 -10.15
CA GLU A 43 8.12 11.84 -10.16
C GLU A 43 8.67 12.81 -9.09
N GLU A 44 8.09 14.01 -8.98
CA GLU A 44 8.46 15.00 -7.95
C GLU A 44 8.29 14.46 -6.52
N GLN A 45 7.21 13.73 -6.24
CA GLN A 45 6.98 13.13 -4.93
C GLN A 45 7.96 11.99 -4.62
N GLN A 46 8.33 11.20 -5.63
CA GLN A 46 9.36 10.17 -5.48
C GLN A 46 10.73 10.79 -5.23
N ASP A 47 11.08 11.87 -5.94
CA ASP A 47 12.34 12.60 -5.76
C ASP A 47 12.45 13.19 -4.36
N ILE A 48 11.39 13.82 -3.84
CA ILE A 48 11.35 14.36 -2.46
C ILE A 48 11.59 13.25 -1.43
N LEU A 49 10.95 12.08 -1.61
CA LEU A 49 11.12 10.96 -0.69
C LEU A 49 12.54 10.37 -0.76
N ASN A 50 13.09 10.23 -1.96
CA ASN A 50 14.47 9.78 -2.15
C ASN A 50 15.47 10.73 -1.48
N GLU A 51 15.32 12.05 -1.67
CA GLU A 51 16.15 13.05 -1.01
C GLU A 51 16.03 12.97 0.52
N SER A 52 14.80 12.84 1.03
CA SER A 52 14.54 12.71 2.47
C SER A 52 15.20 11.46 3.09
N LEU A 53 15.24 10.35 2.34
CA LEU A 53 15.95 9.13 2.76
C LEU A 53 17.46 9.34 2.79
N GLU A 54 18.03 10.02 1.79
CA GLU A 54 19.45 10.35 1.81
C GLU A 54 19.82 11.31 2.95
N GLN A 55 18.98 12.30 3.24
CA GLN A 55 19.12 13.20 4.38
C GLN A 55 19.09 12.40 5.70
N TYR A 56 18.17 11.44 5.81
CA TYR A 56 18.09 10.57 6.97
C TYR A 56 19.37 9.74 7.18
N GLU A 57 19.93 9.15 6.13
CA GLU A 57 21.20 8.40 6.18
C GLU A 57 22.40 9.29 6.57
N ARG A 58 22.36 10.58 6.21
CA ARG A 58 23.35 11.58 6.65
C ARG A 58 23.13 12.11 8.07
N GLY A 59 22.05 11.68 8.74
CA GLY A 59 21.67 12.19 10.06
C GLY A 59 21.08 13.60 10.03
N GLU A 60 20.64 14.06 8.87
CA GLU A 60 20.02 15.37 8.63
C GLU A 60 18.52 15.33 8.96
N TYR A 61 18.17 14.95 10.19
CA TYR A 61 16.79 14.95 10.67
C TYR A 61 16.71 15.49 12.10
N SER A 62 15.57 16.07 12.45
CA SER A 62 15.26 16.48 13.82
C SER A 62 13.99 15.81 14.30
N SER A 63 13.85 15.61 15.61
CA SER A 63 12.58 15.13 16.16
C SER A 63 11.47 16.17 15.98
N PHE A 64 10.23 15.71 15.88
CA PHE A 64 9.07 16.61 15.81
C PHE A 64 9.01 17.56 17.02
N ASP A 65 9.33 17.04 18.21
CA ASP A 65 9.35 17.82 19.44
C ASP A 65 10.41 18.94 19.42
N GLU A 66 11.57 18.72 18.80
CA GLU A 66 12.58 19.77 18.61
C GLU A 66 12.13 20.80 17.58
N PHE A 67 11.52 20.34 16.48
CA PHE A 67 11.02 21.20 15.42
C PHE A 67 9.90 22.13 15.90
N ILE A 68 8.96 21.64 16.72
CA ILE A 68 7.76 22.41 17.10
C ILE A 68 8.00 23.42 18.21
N LYS A 69 9.02 23.22 19.07
CA LYS A 69 9.34 24.11 20.21
C LYS A 69 9.42 25.60 19.88
N PRO A 70 10.03 26.05 18.77
CA PRO A 70 10.11 27.48 18.42
C PRO A 70 8.80 28.05 17.86
N HIS A 71 7.80 27.21 17.58
CA HIS A 71 6.53 27.58 16.96
C HIS A 71 5.31 27.48 17.90
N LEU A 72 5.56 27.14 19.18
CA LEU A 72 4.60 27.14 20.28
C LEU A 72 4.72 28.45 21.09
#